data_AF-A0A7C2XPW5-F1
#
_entry.id   AF-A0A7C2XPW5-F1
#
_cell.length_a   1.000
_cell.length_b   1.000
_cell.length_c   1.000
_cell.angle_alpha   90.00
_cell.angle_beta   90.00
_cell.angle_gamma   90.00
#
_symmetry.space_group_name_H-M   'P 1'
#
loop_
_entity.id
_entity.type
_entity.pdbx_description
1 polymer ?
#
loop_
_entity_poly.entity_id
_entity_poly.type
_entity_poly.pdbx_seq_one_letter_code
_entity_poly.pdbx_strand_id
1 'polypeptide(L)'
;READFLGVHNMYAAGYDPRGMVSLFEKLEQISRRNPNLLGAVFRTHPPASERIRNTQAEITDHLALDPHLVRDTPAFRAMKQRLQELGWAGGSTSSSLRRQRGRSPH
;
A
#
# COMPACT_ATOMS: atom_id res chain seq x y z
N ARG A 1 -10.48 12.24 -8.25
CA ARG A 1 -9.47 12.21 -9.33
C ARG A 1 -8.35 13.21 -9.05
N GLU A 2 -8.67 14.42 -8.59
CA GLU A 2 -7.69 15.46 -8.20
C GLU A 2 -6.56 14.95 -7.28
N ALA A 3 -6.89 14.18 -6.24
CA ALA A 3 -5.88 13.67 -5.30
C ALA A 3 -4.84 12.75 -5.97
N ASP A 4 -5.22 11.96 -6.97
CA ASP A 4 -4.29 11.08 -7.68
C ASP A 4 -3.36 11.89 -8.58
N PHE A 5 -3.93 12.84 -9.31
CA PHE A 5 -3.18 13.77 -10.15
C PHE A 5 -2.13 14.53 -9.34
N LEU A 6 -2.57 15.20 -8.26
CA LEU A 6 -1.65 15.93 -7.37
C LEU A 6 -0.65 14.98 -6.69
N GLY A 7 -1.07 13.77 -6.33
CA GLY A 7 -0.19 12.75 -5.77
C GLY A 7 0.97 12.38 -6.69
N VAL A 8 0.69 12.13 -7.98
CA VAL A 8 1.70 11.82 -9.01
C VAL A 8 2.71 12.93 -9.17
N HIS A 9 2.23 14.17 -9.31
CA HIS A 9 3.09 15.33 -9.48
C HIS A 9 3.93 15.60 -8.24
N ASN A 10 3.35 15.46 -7.05
CA ASN A 10 4.09 15.60 -5.78
C ASN A 10 5.17 14.52 -5.63
N MET A 11 4.89 13.25 -5.97
CA MET A 11 5.88 12.19 -5.94
C MET A 11 7.05 12.50 -6.89
N TYR A 12 6.73 12.88 -8.13
CA TYR A 12 7.72 13.22 -9.14
C TYR A 12 8.59 14.42 -8.72
N ALA A 13 7.95 15.51 -8.26
CA ALA A 13 8.64 16.70 -7.79
C ALA A 13 9.54 16.44 -6.57
N ALA A 14 9.18 15.48 -5.72
CA ALA A 14 9.98 15.04 -4.59
C ALA A 14 11.10 14.04 -4.97
N GLY A 15 11.27 13.72 -6.26
CA GLY A 15 12.31 12.81 -6.75
C GLY A 15 11.98 11.32 -6.60
N TYR A 16 10.72 10.97 -6.34
CA TYR A 16 10.27 9.57 -6.31
C TYR A 16 9.71 9.13 -7.66
N ASP A 17 9.86 7.84 -7.97
CA ASP A 17 9.32 7.26 -9.19
C ASP A 17 7.77 7.16 -9.10
N PRO A 18 7.01 7.95 -9.89
CA PRO A 18 5.54 8.00 -9.79
C PRO A 18 4.88 6.69 -10.22
N ARG A 19 5.59 5.80 -10.93
CA ARG A 19 5.09 4.44 -11.21
C ARG A 19 4.82 3.63 -9.94
N GLY A 20 5.45 4.01 -8.82
CA GLY A 20 5.13 3.43 -7.50
C GLY A 20 3.66 3.60 -7.10
N MET A 21 3.00 4.69 -7.55
CA MET A 21 1.57 4.91 -7.30
C MET A 21 0.68 3.92 -8.09
N VAL A 22 1.07 3.58 -9.32
CA VAL A 22 0.40 2.52 -10.11
C VAL A 22 0.49 1.19 -9.38
N SER A 23 1.70 0.81 -8.93
CA SER A 23 1.91 -0.43 -8.18
C SER A 23 1.15 -0.47 -6.85
N LEU A 24 0.90 0.68 -6.22
CA LEU A 24 0.04 0.77 -5.03
C LEU A 24 -1.41 0.43 -5.39
N PHE A 25 -1.95 1.03 -6.46
CA PHE A 25 -3.33 0.77 -6.87
C PHE A 25 -3.56 -0.67 -7.31
N GLU A 26 -2.61 -1.30 -7.99
CA GLU A 26 -2.69 -2.73 -8.34
C GLU A 26 -2.78 -3.62 -7.09
N LYS A 27 -1.99 -3.32 -6.05
CA LYS A 27 -2.07 -4.04 -4.77
C LYS A 27 -3.42 -3.84 -4.10
N LEU A 28 -3.94 -2.60 -4.10
CA LEU A 28 -5.26 -2.30 -3.55
C LEU A 28 -6.37 -3.01 -4.32
N GLU A 29 -6.27 -3.08 -5.65
CA GLU A 29 -7.21 -3.83 -6.48
C GLU A 29 -7.19 -5.33 -6.13
N GLN A 30 -6.01 -5.93 -5.97
CA GLN A 30 -5.88 -7.32 -5.56
C GLN A 30 -6.47 -7.58 -4.17
N ILE A 31 -6.26 -6.66 -3.21
CA ILE A 31 -6.85 -6.75 -1.87
C ILE A 31 -8.38 -6.63 -1.95
N SER A 32 -8.90 -5.68 -2.75
CA SER A 32 -10.33 -5.48 -2.94
C SER A 32 -11.01 -6.72 -3.50
N ARG A 33 -10.38 -7.38 -4.48
CA ARG A 33 -10.90 -8.61 -5.09
C ARG A 33 -10.91 -9.77 -4.10
N ARG A 34 -9.89 -9.88 -3.24
CA ARG A 34 -9.79 -10.94 -2.21
C ARG A 34 -10.74 -10.71 -1.04
N ASN A 35 -10.92 -9.46 -0.62
CA ASN A 35 -11.78 -9.13 0.51
C ASN A 35 -12.44 -7.74 0.30
N PRO A 36 -13.62 -7.71 -0.35
CA PRO A 36 -14.34 -6.47 -0.63
C PRO A 36 -14.69 -5.66 0.64
N ASN A 37 -14.87 -6.35 1.76
CA ASN A 37 -15.22 -5.72 3.04
C ASN A 37 -14.01 -5.06 3.73
N LEU A 38 -12.78 -5.49 3.42
CA LEU A 38 -11.55 -5.03 4.08
C LEU A 38 -11.21 -3.57 3.74
N LEU A 39 -11.54 -3.17 2.51
CA LEU A 39 -11.30 -1.82 2.02
C LEU A 39 -12.46 -0.85 2.30
N GLY A 40 -13.59 -1.40 2.80
CA GLY A 40 -14.64 -0.68 3.51
C GLY A 40 -15.10 0.63 2.87
N ALA A 41 -15.24 1.66 3.71
CA ALA A 41 -15.82 2.96 3.36
C ALA A 41 -14.95 3.82 2.44
N VAL A 42 -13.64 3.66 2.48
CA VAL A 42 -12.67 4.55 1.82
C VAL A 42 -12.84 4.49 0.31
N PHE A 43 -13.14 3.32 -0.27
CA PHE A 43 -13.35 3.19 -1.71
C PHE A 43 -14.79 3.43 -2.15
N ARG A 44 -15.77 3.57 -1.23
CA ARG A 44 -17.15 3.88 -1.61
C ARG A 44 -17.27 5.26 -2.26
N THR A 45 -16.40 6.19 -1.89
CA THR A 45 -16.40 7.58 -2.38
C THR A 45 -15.29 7.87 -3.39
N HIS A 46 -14.49 6.87 -3.76
CA HIS A 46 -13.40 7.03 -4.73
C HIS A 46 -13.65 6.16 -5.98
N PRO A 47 -13.20 6.60 -7.16
CA PRO A 47 -13.35 5.83 -8.38
C PRO A 47 -12.65 4.46 -8.27
N PRO A 48 -13.09 3.46 -9.06
CA PRO A 48 -12.50 2.13 -9.05
C PRO A 48 -10.99 2.16 -9.29
N ALA A 49 -10.25 1.25 -8.65
CA ALA A 49 -8.79 1.17 -8.77
C ALA A 49 -8.31 1.06 -10.23
N SER A 50 -9.03 0.30 -11.07
CA SER A 50 -8.70 0.15 -12.50
C SER A 50 -8.76 1.47 -13.27
N GLU A 51 -9.69 2.37 -12.91
CA GLU A 51 -9.78 3.71 -13.50
C GLU A 51 -8.61 4.59 -13.03
N ARG A 52 -8.28 4.53 -11.74
CA ARG A 52 -7.15 5.27 -11.16
C ARG A 52 -5.82 4.84 -11.80
N ILE A 53 -5.62 3.54 -12.02
CA ILE A 53 -4.46 2.98 -12.72
C ILE A 53 -4.34 3.57 -14.13
N ARG A 54 -5.41 3.51 -14.94
CA ARG A 54 -5.37 4.03 -16.32
C ARG A 54 -5.04 5.51 -16.36
N ASN A 55 -5.71 6.32 -15.54
CA ASN A 55 -5.51 7.77 -15.53
C ASN A 55 -4.08 8.12 -15.08
N THR A 56 -3.59 7.45 -14.04
CA THR A 56 -2.22 7.64 -13.53
C THR A 56 -1.18 7.25 -14.57
N GLN A 57 -1.39 6.12 -15.27
CA GLN A 57 -0.46 5.66 -16.29
C GLN A 57 -0.42 6.61 -17.48
N ALA A 58 -1.57 7.14 -17.92
CA ALA A 58 -1.64 8.17 -18.95
C ALA A 58 -0.89 9.43 -18.52
N GLU A 59 -1.19 9.96 -17.33
CA GLU A 59 -0.51 11.15 -16.77
C GLU A 59 1.03 11.00 -16.76
N ILE A 60 1.52 9.86 -16.27
CA ILE A 60 2.97 9.58 -16.23
C ILE A 60 3.56 9.53 -17.64
N THR A 61 2.87 8.89 -18.59
CA THR A 61 3.37 8.67 -19.95
C THR A 61 3.37 9.96 -20.77
N ASP A 62 2.33 10.77 -20.62
CA ASP A 62 2.08 11.93 -21.47
C ASP A 62 2.79 13.19 -20.95
N HIS A 63 3.09 13.25 -19.64
CA HIS A 63 3.54 14.50 -19.01
C HIS A 63 4.84 14.41 -18.20
N LEU A 64 5.32 13.22 -17.83
CA LEU A 64 6.49 13.11 -16.94
C LEU A 64 7.72 12.52 -17.65
N ALA A 65 8.84 13.24 -17.57
CA ALA A 65 10.13 12.75 -18.03
C ALA A 65 10.76 11.86 -16.94
N LEU A 66 10.58 10.54 -17.06
CA LEU A 66 11.10 9.59 -16.07
C LEU A 66 12.63 9.47 -16.16
N ASP A 67 13.29 9.72 -15.04
CA ASP A 67 14.75 9.59 -14.88
C ASP A 67 15.10 8.28 -14.14
N PRO A 68 16.14 7.52 -14.55
CA PRO A 68 16.64 6.35 -13.82
C PRO A 68 17.04 6.59 -12.35
N HIS A 69 17.40 7.82 -11.98
CA HIS A 69 17.79 8.25 -10.65
C HIS A 69 16.61 8.50 -9.70
N LEU A 70 15.37 8.47 -10.20
CA LEU A 70 14.18 8.57 -9.36
C LEU A 70 14.16 7.46 -8.30
N VAL A 71 13.85 7.84 -7.06
CA VAL A 71 13.85 6.94 -5.91
C VAL A 71 12.65 6.00 -6.02
N ARG A 72 12.95 4.71 -6.18
CA ARG A 72 11.94 3.63 -6.19
C ARG A 72 11.74 2.97 -4.84
N ASP A 73 12.81 2.87 -4.07
CA ASP A 73 12.83 2.19 -2.78
C ASP A 73 13.98 2.70 -1.93
N THR A 74 13.88 2.53 -0.61
CA THR A 74 14.91 2.97 0.33
C THR A 74 15.23 1.87 1.34
N PRO A 75 16.47 1.80 1.84
CA PRO A 75 16.82 0.87 2.93
C PRO A 75 15.93 1.03 4.16
N ALA A 76 15.57 2.27 4.51
CA ALA A 76 14.69 2.58 5.63
C ALA A 76 13.28 1.99 5.44
N PHE A 77 12.69 2.12 4.25
CA PHE A 77 11.39 1.52 3.95
C PHE A 77 11.44 -0.01 4.03
N ARG A 78 12.50 -0.64 3.50
CA ARG A 78 12.69 -2.09 3.59
C ARG A 78 12.80 -2.57 5.03
N ALA A 79 13.60 -1.88 5.85
CA ALA A 79 13.75 -2.20 7.27
C ALA A 79 12.42 -2.06 8.03
N MET A 80 11.66 -1.00 7.77
CA MET A 80 10.32 -0.82 8.35
C MET A 80 9.37 -1.95 7.94
N LYS A 81 9.37 -2.34 6.66
CA LYS A 81 8.54 -3.44 6.16
C LYS A 81 8.88 -4.77 6.82
N GLN A 82 10.17 -5.08 6.96
CA GLN A 82 10.65 -6.26 7.68
C GLN A 82 10.19 -6.23 9.14
N ARG A 83 10.33 -5.08 9.80
CA ARG A 83 9.92 -4.92 11.20
C ARG A 83 8.43 -5.18 11.40
N LEU A 84 7.58 -4.69 10.50
CA LEU A 84 6.14 -4.96 10.57
C LEU A 84 5.80 -6.44 10.37
N GLN A 85 6.57 -7.15 9.54
CA GLN A 85 6.41 -8.59 9.34
C GLN A 85 6.80 -9.39 10.61
N GLU A 86 7.91 -9.03 11.27
CA GLU A 86 8.34 -9.63 12.53
C GLU A 86 7.31 -9.44 13.65
N LEU A 87 6.61 -8.31 13.66
CA LEU A 87 5.54 -8.02 14.61
C LEU A 87 4.24 -8.78 14.31
N GLY A 88 4.24 -9.69 13.33
CA GLY A 88 3.07 -10.51 12.99
C GLY A 88 2.01 -9.76 12.19
N TRP A 89 2.34 -8.59 11.64
CA TRP A 89 1.42 -7.79 10.81
C TRP A 89 1.35 -8.27 9.35
N ALA A 90 2.01 -9.38 9.03
CA ALA A 90 2.03 -9.96 7.70
C ALA A 90 0.66 -10.54 7.32
N GLY A 91 -0.23 -9.70 6.77
CA GLY A 91 -1.32 -10.09 5.87
C GLY A 91 -2.21 -11.24 6.34
N GLY A 92 -3.07 -10.98 7.32
CA GLY A 92 -4.23 -11.83 7.64
C GLY A 92 -3.96 -12.94 8.66
N SER A 93 -4.75 -12.91 9.74
CA SER A 93 -4.83 -13.87 10.84
C SER A 93 -3.63 -13.96 11.79
N THR A 94 -3.71 -13.21 12.88
CA THR A 94 -3.40 -13.77 14.19
C THR A 94 -4.58 -13.54 15.12
N SER A 95 -5.34 -14.61 15.37
CA SER A 95 -6.12 -14.74 16.59
C SER A 95 -5.16 -14.56 17.76
N SER A 96 -5.37 -13.49 18.52
CA SER A 96 -4.82 -13.32 19.86
C SER A 96 -5.39 -14.42 20.75
N SER A 97 -4.76 -15.60 20.78
CA SER A 97 -4.90 -16.51 21.91
C SER A 97 -3.83 -16.14 22.93
N LEU A 98 -4.24 -15.28 23.88
CA LEU A 98 -3.58 -15.17 25.17
C LEU A 98 -3.47 -16.56 25.79
N ARG A 99 -2.32 -17.22 25.60
CA ARG A 99 -1.93 -18.40 26.34
C ARG A 99 -1.59 -17.95 27.76
N ARG A 100 -2.64 -17.87 28.59
CA ARG A 100 -2.54 -17.81 30.05
C ARG A 100 -1.75 -19.05 30.48
N GLN A 101 -0.45 -18.87 30.73
CA GLN A 101 0.35 -19.93 31.34
C GLN A 101 -0.15 -20.19 32.76
N ARG A 102 -0.24 -21.48 33.04
CA ARG A 102 -0.77 -22.10 34.24
C ARG A 102 0.08 -21.72 35.45
N GLY A 103 -0.58 -21.30 36.52
CA GLY A 103 -0.11 -21.54 37.89
C GLY A 103 -0.99 -22.64 38.49
N ARG A 104 -0.45 -23.85 38.53
CA ARG A 104 -1.02 -25.04 39.16
C ARG A 104 -0.61 -24.99 40.64
N SER A 105 -1.55 -25.00 41.57
CA SER A 105 -1.27 -25.32 42.97
C SER A 105 -2.10 -26.55 43.36
N PRO A 106 -1.47 -27.66 43.76
CA PRO A 106 -2.16 -28.72 44.49
C PRO A 106 -2.15 -28.36 45.98
N HIS A 107 -3.32 -28.40 46.61
CA HIS A 107 -3.61 -29.06 47.89
C HIS A 107 -5.05 -28.75 48.31
#